data_AF-A0AA42NC43-F1
#
_entry.id   AF-A0AA42NC43-F1
#
_cell.length_a   1.000
_cell.length_b   1.000
_cell.length_c   1.000
_cell.angle_alpha   90.00
_cell.angle_beta   90.00
_cell.angle_gamma   90.00
#
_symmetry.space_group_name_H-M   'P 1'
#
loop_
_entity.id
_entity.type
_entity.pdbx_description
1 polymer ?
#
loop_
_entity_poly.entity_id
_entity_poly.type
_entity_poly.pdbx_seq_one_letter_code
_entity_poly.pdbx_strand_id
1 'polypeptide(L)' 'MEISMTLFGDTCLTRQWGRIGQRGQKKVHHFEREEEAVHLFLDLTRQKRARGYSPKPSRP' A
#
# COMPACT_ATOMS: atom_id res chain seq x y z
N MET A 1 -3.10 1.19 1.73
CA MET A 1 -2.06 0.69 0.82
C MET A 1 -2.81 0.09 -0.33
N GLU A 2 -2.45 0.47 -1.55
CA GLU A 2 -3.23 0.16 -2.75
C GLU A 2 -2.26 -0.18 -3.87
N ILE A 3 -2.51 -1.32 -4.53
CA ILE A 3 -1.83 -1.70 -5.77
C ILE A 3 -2.75 -1.25 -6.91
N SER A 4 -2.21 -0.51 -7.86
CA SER A 4 -2.94 -0.03 -9.04
C SER A 4 -2.02 -0.08 -10.26
N MET A 5 -2.58 -0.06 -11.47
CA MET A 5 -1.80 0.13 -12.70
C MET A 5 -1.79 1.61 -13.11
N THR A 6 -0.70 2.09 -13.70
CA THR A 6 -0.65 3.42 -14.34
C THR A 6 -1.40 3.38 -15.67
N LEU A 7 -1.64 4.56 -16.25
CA LEU A 7 -2.22 4.69 -17.60
C LEU A 7 -1.37 3.96 -18.66
N PHE A 8 -0.08 3.76 -18.40
CA PHE A 8 0.87 3.13 -19.31
C PHE A 8 1.11 1.64 -19.01
N GLY A 9 0.38 1.07 -18.04
CA GLY A 9 0.45 -0.35 -17.69
C GLY A 9 1.46 -0.70 -16.60
N ASP A 10 2.20 0.28 -16.05
CA ASP A 10 3.15 0.01 -14.98
C ASP A 10 2.42 -0.31 -13.67
N THR A 11 2.91 -1.28 -12.91
CA THR A 11 2.31 -1.58 -11.60
C THR A 11 2.84 -0.60 -10.56
N CYS A 12 1.93 -0.07 -9.74
CA CYS A 12 2.26 0.89 -8.70
C CYS A 12 1.71 0.47 -7.34
N LEU A 13 2.54 0.57 -6.29
CA LEU A 13 2.09 0.49 -4.91
C LEU A 13 2.04 1.89 -4.29
N THR A 14 0.83 2.35 -4.00
CA THR A 14 0.58 3.59 -3.27
C THR A 14 0.45 3.34 -1.76
N ARG A 15 1.25 4.08 -0.99
CA ARG A 15 1.24 4.10 0.48
C ARG A 15 0.81 5.48 0.95
N GLN A 16 -0.09 5.51 1.92
CA GLN A 16 -0.55 6.73 2.57
C GLN A 16 -0.43 6.56 4.09
N TRP A 17 0.02 7.61 4.78
CA TRP A 17 0.12 7.63 6.23
C TRP A 17 0.03 9.05 6.76
N GLY A 18 -0.45 9.20 7.99
CA GLY A 18 -0.60 10.49 8.63
C GLY A 18 -1.48 10.37 9.86
N ARG A 19 -1.68 11.47 10.56
CA ARG A 19 -2.71 11.56 11.61
C ARG A 19 -4.10 11.52 10.97
N ILE A 20 -5.03 10.88 11.66
CA ILE A 20 -6.45 10.86 11.26
C ILE A 20 -6.97 12.31 11.25
N GLY A 21 -7.71 12.68 10.21
CA GLY A 21 -8.25 14.03 10.04
C GLY A 21 -7.27 15.07 9.48
N GLN A 22 -6.07 14.66 9.04
CA GLN A 22 -5.08 15.55 8.43
C GLN A 22 -4.69 15.09 7.03
N ARG A 23 -4.20 16.02 6.21
CA ARG A 23 -3.61 15.71 4.90
C ARG A 23 -2.27 15.02 5.15
N GLY A 24 -2.30 13.69 5.21
CA GLY A 24 -1.12 12.85 5.42
C GLY A 24 -0.15 12.87 4.24
N GLN A 25 0.89 12.05 4.33
CA GLN A 25 1.87 11.83 3.29
C GLN A 25 1.46 10.68 2.38
N LYS A 26 1.85 10.77 1.10
CA LYS A 26 1.72 9.71 0.10
C LYS A 26 3.10 9.37 -0.45
N LYS A 27 3.34 8.09 -0.70
CA LYS A 27 4.49 7.60 -1.50
C LYS A 27 4.01 6.57 -2.50
N VAL A 28 4.50 6.71 -3.72
CA VAL A 28 4.24 5.78 -4.82
C VAL A 28 5.53 5.01 -5.10
N HIS A 29 5.41 3.70 -5.24
CA HIS A 29 6.47 2.82 -5.71
C HIS A 29 6.06 2.31 -7.08
N HIS A 30 6.91 2.50 -8.08
CA HIS A 30 6.69 2.01 -9.45
C HIS A 30 7.45 0.69 -9.62
N PHE A 31 6.83 -0.25 -10.33
CA PHE A 31 7.37 -1.58 -10.60
C PHE A 31 7.11 -1.94 -12.06
N GLU A 32 8.08 -2.62 -12.65
CA GLU A 32 7.95 -3.18 -13.99
C GLU A 32 7.05 -4.43 -13.96
N ARG A 33 7.07 -5.19 -12.85
CA ARG A 33 6.31 -6.43 -12.68
C ARG A 33 5.37 -6.36 -11.48
N GLU A 34 4.18 -6.93 -11.64
CA GLU A 34 3.17 -6.97 -10.58
C GLU A 34 3.65 -7.74 -9.35
N GLU A 35 4.39 -8.84 -9.55
CA GLU A 35 4.93 -9.66 -8.47
C GLU A 35 5.79 -8.86 -7.49
N GLU A 36 6.61 -7.91 -7.96
CA GLU A 36 7.44 -7.07 -7.11
C GLU A 36 6.59 -6.14 -6.23
N ALA A 37 5.51 -5.60 -6.80
CA ALA A 37 4.55 -4.78 -6.06
C ALA A 37 3.85 -5.60 -4.97
N VAL A 38 3.48 -6.84 -5.28
CA VAL A 38 2.85 -7.78 -4.34
C VAL A 38 3.83 -8.16 -3.22
N HIS A 39 5.09 -8.45 -3.54
CA HIS A 39 6.12 -8.74 -2.54
C HIS A 39 6.29 -7.58 -1.56
N LEU A 40 6.49 -6.35 -2.05
CA LEU A 40 6.63 -5.19 -1.17
C LEU A 40 5.35 -4.93 -0.36
N PHE A 41 4.18 -5.11 -0.96
CA PHE A 41 2.91 -4.99 -0.25
C PHE A 41 2.80 -5.97 0.92
N LEU A 42 3.15 -7.24 0.70
CA LEU A 42 3.10 -8.28 1.73
C LEU A 42 4.10 -7.99 2.87
N ASP A 43 5.32 -7.58 2.53
CA ASP A 43 6.34 -7.23 3.53
C ASP A 43 5.90 -6.04 4.40
N LEU A 44 5.39 -4.98 3.77
CA LEU A 44 4.87 -3.81 4.49
C LEU A 44 3.65 -4.18 5.35
N THR A 45 2.77 -5.05 4.83
CA THR A 45 1.60 -5.53 5.58
C THR A 45 2.04 -6.31 6.82
N ARG A 46 3.01 -7.21 6.70
CA ARG A 46 3.58 -7.98 7.83
C ARG A 46 4.20 -7.05 8.86
N GLN A 47 5.02 -6.08 8.43
CA GLN A 47 5.61 -5.09 9.33
C GLN A 47 4.55 -4.25 10.05
N LYS A 48 3.47 -3.87 9.35
CA LYS A 48 2.36 -3.10 9.94
C LYS A 48 1.61 -3.94 10.98
N ARG A 49 1.32 -5.20 10.69
CA ARG A 49 0.68 -6.14 11.64
C ARG A 49 1.54 -6.34 12.88
N ALA A 50 2.86 -6.52 12.72
CA ALA A 50 3.79 -6.63 13.84
C ALA A 50 3.81 -5.38 14.74
N ARG A 51 3.48 -4.20 14.19
CA ARG A 51 3.33 -2.94 14.94
C ARG A 51 1.93 -2.73 15.53
N GLY A 52 1.05 -3.75 15.48
CA GLY A 52 -0.31 -3.68 16.01
C GLY A 52 -1.34 -3.04 15.07
N TYR A 53 -0.99 -2.71 13.83
CA TYR A 53 -1.97 -2.26 12.86
C TYR A 53 -2.78 -3.45 12.34
N SER A 54 -4.10 -3.38 12.46
CA SER A 54 -5.03 -4.37 11.89
C SER A 54 -5.73 -3.79 10.65
N PRO A 55 -6.02 -4.60 9.61
CA PRO A 55 -6.93 -4.19 8.55
C PRO A 55 -8.28 -3.78 9.17
N LYS A 56 -8.93 -2.78 8.55
CA LYS A 56 -10.32 -2.48 8.90
C LYS A 56 -11.16 -3.73 8.65
N PRO A 57 -12.08 -4.10 9.56
CA PRO A 57 -13.00 -5.20 9.30
C PRO A 57 -13.74 -4.91 7.99
N SER A 58 -13.79 -5.89 7.09
CA SER A 58 -14.66 -5.81 5.92
C SER A 58 -16.09 -5.72 6.45
N ARG A 59 -16.75 -4.58 6.21
CA ARG A 59 -18.17 -4.46 6.51
C ARG A 59 -18.91 -5.48 5.62
N PRO A 60 -19.79 -6.33 6.16
CA PRO A 60 -20.58 -7.26 5.36
C PRO A 60 -21.49 -6.51 4.39
#